data_AF-A0A2T1DQ09-F1
#
_entry.id   AF-A0A2T1DQ09-F1
#
_cell.length_a   1.000
_cell.length_b   1.000
_cell.length_c   1.000
_cell.angle_alpha   90.00
_cell.angle_beta   90.00
_cell.angle_gamma   90.00
#
_symmetry.space_group_name_H-M   'P 1'
#
loop_
_entity.id
_entity.type
_entity.pdbx_description
1 polymer ?
#
loop_
_entity_poly.entity_id
_entity_poly.type
_entity_poly.pdbx_seq_one_letter_code
_entity_poly.pdbx_strand_id
1 'polypeptide(L)' 'MTYSERLNYWAVVRLLPTHQWVVVARFHSRSDADGYCQFLQRQMPNQKFMVVFDLPDFH' A
#
# COMPACT_ATOMS: atom_id res chain seq x y z
N MET A 1 -18.10 4.47 -8.72
CA MET A 1 -17.40 4.00 -7.51
C MET A 1 -18.35 3.14 -6.71
N THR A 2 -18.11 1.83 -6.70
CA THR A 2 -18.94 0.87 -5.96
C THR A 2 -18.57 0.97 -4.48
N TYR A 3 -19.53 0.81 -3.57
CA TYR A 3 -19.35 0.97 -2.12
C TYR A 3 -18.14 0.19 -1.57
N SER A 4 -17.80 -0.95 -2.17
CA SER A 4 -16.66 -1.81 -1.84
C SER A 4 -15.28 -1.18 -2.07
N GLU A 5 -15.15 -0.22 -3.00
CA GLU A 5 -13.88 0.48 -3.26
C GLU A 5 -13.53 1.47 -2.14
N ARG A 6 -14.53 1.89 -1.35
CA ARG A 6 -14.35 2.87 -0.28
C ARG A 6 -13.73 2.28 0.99
N LEU A 7 -13.63 0.96 1.15
CA LEU A 7 -13.12 0.38 2.39
C LEU A 7 -11.65 -0.04 2.34
N ASN A 8 -10.98 0.08 1.19
CA ASN A 8 -9.57 -0.26 1.07
C ASN A 8 -8.68 0.97 1.35
N TYR A 9 -8.73 1.44 2.59
CA TYR A 9 -8.00 2.62 3.02
C TYR A 9 -6.50 2.38 3.25
N TRP A 10 -6.04 1.14 3.23
CA TRP A 10 -4.64 0.80 3.42
C TRP A 10 -4.03 0.38 2.09
N ALA A 11 -2.88 0.95 1.75
CA ALA A 11 -2.14 0.60 0.55
C ALA A 11 -0.70 0.27 0.89
N VAL A 12 -0.15 -0.76 0.26
CA VAL A 12 1.28 -1.01 0.26
C VAL A 12 1.87 -0.35 -0.98
N VAL A 13 2.79 0.58 -0.75
CA VAL A 13 3.46 1.33 -1.82
C VAL A 13 4.91 0.91 -1.91
N ARG A 14 5.45 0.94 -3.13
CA ARG A 14 6.87 0.81 -3.39
C ARG A 14 7.45 2.19 -3.65
N LEU A 15 8.52 2.53 -2.94
CA LEU A 15 9.32 3.73 -3.20
C LEU A 15 10.27 3.47 -4.37
N LEU A 16 10.22 4.36 -5.34
CA LEU A 16 11.12 4.41 -6.48
C LEU A 16 12.32 5.32 -6.15
N PRO A 17 13.49 5.07 -6.77
CA PRO A 17 14.67 5.92 -6.58
C PRO A 17 14.46 7.38 -7.04
N THR A 18 13.42 7.63 -7.83
CA THR A 18 13.02 8.94 -8.34
C THR A 18 12.19 9.78 -7.34
N HIS A 19 12.17 9.43 -6.05
CA HIS A 19 11.29 10.02 -5.02
C HIS A 19 9.79 9.88 -5.32
N GLN A 20 9.43 9.03 -6.27
CA GLN A 20 8.05 8.67 -6.54
C GLN A 20 7.68 7.40 -5.77
N TRP A 21 6.38 7.16 -5.63
CA TRP A 21 5.86 5.94 -5.05
C TRP A 21 4.73 5.42 -5.92
N VAL A 22 4.58 4.09 -5.94
CA VAL A 22 3.53 3.41 -6.70
C VAL A 22 2.77 2.47 -5.78
N VAL A 23 1.44 2.46 -5.90
CA VAL A 23 0.59 1.51 -5.17
C VAL A 23 0.77 0.13 -5.77
N VAL A 24 1.22 -0.82 -4.94
CA VAL A 24 1.42 -2.22 -5.33
C VAL A 24 0.18 -3.05 -5.03
N ALA A 25 -0.45 -2.78 -3.88
CA ALA A 25 -1.65 -3.47 -3.45
C ALA A 25 -2.46 -2.60 -2.48
N ARG A 26 -3.78 -2.83 -2.42
CA ARG A 26 -4.70 -2.19 -1.47
C ARG A 26 -5.36 -3.24 -0.59
N PHE A 27 -5.62 -2.86 0.66
CA PHE A 27 -6.10 -3.71 1.74
C PHE A 27 -7.16 -2.97 2.54
N HIS A 28 -8.11 -3.74 3.08
CA HIS A 28 -9.12 -3.25 3.99
C HIS A 28 -8.55 -2.96 5.39
N SER A 29 -7.55 -3.72 5.82
CA SER A 29 -6.99 -3.68 7.17
C SER A 29 -5.49 -3.40 7.15
N ARG A 30 -5.03 -2.61 8.13
CA ARG A 30 -3.59 -2.32 8.31
C ARG A 30 -2.77 -3.58 8.51
N SER A 31 -3.30 -4.55 9.26
CA SER A 31 -2.59 -5.79 9.60
C SER A 31 -2.26 -6.63 8.36
N ASP A 32 -3.20 -6.76 7.43
CA ASP A 32 -2.97 -7.45 6.15
C ASP A 32 -1.93 -6.71 5.30
N ALA A 33 -2.04 -5.38 5.23
CA ALA A 33 -1.07 -4.54 4.53
C ALA A 33 0.34 -4.67 5.12
N ASP A 34 0.47 -4.70 6.44
CA ASP A 34 1.75 -4.85 7.14
C ASP A 34 2.36 -6.24 6.88
N GLY A 35 1.57 -7.30 7.01
CA GLY A 35 2.01 -8.66 6.70
C GLY A 35 2.51 -8.80 5.26
N TYR A 36 1.79 -8.20 4.31
CA TYR A 36 2.22 -8.19 2.91
C TYR A 36 3.47 -7.33 2.68
N CYS A 37 3.57 -6.16 3.33
CA CYS A 37 4.74 -5.30 3.26
C CYS A 37 5.98 -6.00 3.82
N GLN A 38 5.87 -6.70 4.95
CA GLN A 38 6.96 -7.49 5.52
C GLN A 38 7.39 -8.64 4.60
N PHE A 39 6.43 -9.33 3.98
CA PHE A 39 6.72 -10.36 3.00
C PHE A 39 7.51 -9.80 1.81
N LEU A 40 7.06 -8.68 1.23
CA LEU A 40 7.75 -8.00 0.14
C LEU A 40 9.15 -7.52 0.54
N GLN A 41 9.30 -6.99 1.75
CA GLN A 41 10.59 -6.51 2.25
C GLN A 41 11.60 -7.67 2.41
N ARG A 42 11.13 -8.86 2.77
CA ARG A 42 11.96 -10.08 2.85
C ARG A 42 12.31 -10.64 1.48
N GLN A 43 11.37 -10.62 0.54
CA GLN A 43 11.59 -11.08 -0.84
C GLN A 43 12.51 -10.15 -1.62
N MET A 44 12.43 -8.85 -1.36
CA MET A 44 13.12 -7.81 -2.14
C MET A 44 13.76 -6.76 -1.21
N PRO A 45 14.83 -7.11 -0.46
CA PRO A 45 15.43 -6.23 0.53
C PRO A 45 16.01 -4.93 -0.06
N ASN A 46 16.37 -4.94 -1.35
CA ASN A 46 16.85 -3.75 -2.06
C ASN A 46 15.75 -2.74 -2.40
N GLN A 47 14.48 -3.12 -2.28
CA GLN A 47 13.34 -2.25 -2.55
C GLN A 47 12.74 -1.77 -1.23
N LYS A 48 12.29 -0.52 -1.22
CA LYS A 48 11.64 0.07 -0.05
C LYS A 48 10.14 -0.03 -0.24
N PHE A 49 9.48 -0.70 0.70
CA PHE A 49 8.02 -0.78 0.75
C PHE A 49 7.53 -0.05 1.99
N MET A 50 6.36 0.58 1.90
CA MET A 50 5.72 1.26 3.01
C MET A 50 4.21 1.02 2.98
N VAL A 51 3.61 0.96 4.16
CA VAL A 51 2.15 0.95 4.30
C VAL A 51 1.69 2.40 4.45
N VAL A 52 0.77 2.84 3.61
CA VAL A 52 0.18 4.18 3.62
C VAL A 52 -1.34 4.09 3.76
N PHE A 53 -1.93 5.14 4.33
CA PHE A 53 -3.37 5.30 4.38
C PHE A 53 -3.80 6.13 3.15
N ASP A 54 -4.45 5.47 2.19
CA ASP A 54 -4.91 6.04 0.92
C ASP A 54 -6.42 6.27 1.03
N LEU A 55 -6.81 7.44 1.52
CA LEU A 55 -8.22 7.85 1.50
C LEU A 55 -8.60 8.26 0.07
N PRO A 56 -9.68 7.69 -0.51
CA PRO A 56 -10.24 8.31 -1.70
C PRO A 56 -10.69 9.72 -1.33
N ASP A 57 -10.17 10.72 -2.05
CA ASP A 57 -10.55 12.12 -1.89
C ASP A 57 -12.07 12.23 -2.03
N PHE A 58 -12.76 12.60 -0.94
CA PHE A 58 -14.19 12.86 -0.96
C PHE A 58 -14.38 14.31 -1.39
N HIS A 59 -14.53 14.54 -2.70
CA HIS A 59 -14.94 15.83 -3.26
C HIS A 59 -16.46 15.96 -3.38
#